data_AF-A0A2N2HGM1-F1
#
_entry.id   AF-A0A2N2HGM1-F1
#
_cell.length_a   1.000
_cell.length_b   1.000
_cell.length_c   1.000
_cell.angle_alpha   90.00
_cell.angle_beta   90.00
_cell.angle_gamma   90.00
#
_symmetry.space_group_name_H-M   'P 1'
#
loop_
_entity.id
_entity.type
_entity.pdbx_description
1 polymer ?
#
loop_
_entity_poly.entity_id
_entity_poly.type
_entity_poly.pdbx_seq_one_letter_code
_entity_poly.pdbx_strand_id
1 'polypeptide(L)'
;MEKTVLTEERGRLFIQRIFAASRDRVWKAWTDPELIAQWWGPKGFTAPVIRVDLREGGRYLYAMRSPDGQDFWSTGEYREIAPAERLVVTDSFADAEGNVVPASAYGMTGDWPRELLVTVTFEEHGGGTKVTLREAGIP
;
A
#
# COMPACT_ATOMS: atom_id res chain seq x y z
N MET A 1 -9.24 19.03 11.16
CA MET A 1 -8.12 18.55 12.01
C MET A 1 -7.86 17.10 11.65
N GLU A 2 -6.71 16.82 11.06
CA GLU A 2 -6.27 15.49 10.66
C GLU A 2 -5.72 14.78 11.90
N LYS A 3 -6.37 13.69 12.34
CA LYS A 3 -5.86 12.87 13.45
C LYS A 3 -5.23 11.62 12.89
N THR A 4 -3.91 11.70 12.80
CA THR A 4 -2.99 10.60 12.55
C THR A 4 -2.77 9.83 13.84
N VAL A 5 -3.13 8.55 13.90
CA VAL A 5 -2.64 7.65 14.95
C VAL A 5 -1.70 6.65 14.29
N LEU A 6 -0.45 6.63 14.75
CA LEU A 6 0.55 5.64 14.40
C LEU A 6 0.88 4.91 15.71
N THR A 7 0.66 3.61 15.73
CA THR A 7 1.12 2.77 16.83
C THR A 7 2.02 1.70 16.24
N GLU A 8 3.28 1.71 16.63
CA GLU A 8 4.25 0.68 16.29
C GLU A 8 4.45 -0.18 17.55
N GLU A 9 3.90 -1.40 17.52
CA GLU A 9 4.32 -2.46 18.43
C GLU A 9 5.30 -3.33 17.66
N ARG A 10 6.36 -3.84 18.29
CA ARG A 10 7.37 -4.69 17.63
C ARG A 10 6.72 -5.68 16.66
N GLY A 11 7.07 -5.62 15.38
CA GLY A 11 6.50 -6.52 14.38
C GLY A 11 5.19 -6.07 13.73
N ARG A 12 4.64 -4.89 14.04
CA ARG A 12 3.31 -4.47 13.57
C ARG A 12 3.25 -2.97 13.27
N LEU A 13 2.69 -2.63 12.12
CA LEU A 13 2.37 -1.27 11.73
C LEU A 13 0.85 -1.07 11.75
N PHE A 14 0.43 -0.03 12.46
CA PHE A 14 -0.95 0.42 12.51
C PHE A 14 -1.04 1.89 12.12
N ILE A 15 -1.75 2.18 11.03
CA ILE A 15 -2.00 3.55 10.56
C ILE A 15 -3.51 3.79 10.52
N GLN A 16 -3.96 4.84 11.20
CA GLN A 16 -5.34 5.33 11.07
C GLN A 16 -5.36 6.77 10.57
N ARG A 17 -6.24 7.05 9.60
CA ARG A 17 -6.49 8.39 9.04
C ARG A 17 -7.97 8.61 8.82
N ILE A 18 -8.41 9.86 8.90
CA ILE A 18 -9.78 10.27 8.56
C ILE A 18 -9.71 11.21 7.36
N PHE A 19 -10.43 10.89 6.30
CA PHE A 19 -10.55 11.68 5.10
C PHE A 19 -11.94 12.33 5.03
N ALA A 20 -11.98 13.63 4.68
CA ALA A 20 -13.22 14.35 4.40
C ALA A 20 -13.75 14.01 2.99
N ALA A 21 -13.99 12.72 2.73
CA ALA A 21 -14.47 12.19 1.46
C ALA A 21 -15.29 10.91 1.70
N SER A 22 -16.19 10.60 0.76
CA SER A 22 -16.98 9.37 0.80
C SER A 22 -16.12 8.11 0.67
N ARG A 23 -16.62 6.98 1.21
CA ARG A 23 -15.90 5.69 1.14
C ARG A 23 -15.57 5.31 -0.29
N ASP A 24 -16.48 5.53 -1.24
CA ASP A 24 -16.24 5.26 -2.66
C ASP A 24 -15.08 6.06 -3.26
N ARG A 25 -14.94 7.34 -2.87
CA ARG A 25 -13.83 8.17 -3.38
C ARG A 25 -12.50 7.72 -2.81
N VAL A 26 -12.48 7.39 -1.51
CA VAL A 26 -11.28 6.87 -0.86
C VAL A 26 -10.93 5.48 -1.40
N TRP A 27 -11.92 4.60 -1.61
CA TRP A 27 -11.73 3.30 -2.24
C TRP A 27 -11.09 3.41 -3.63
N LYS A 28 -11.59 4.31 -4.48
CA LYS A 28 -10.99 4.56 -5.80
C LYS A 28 -9.54 5.02 -5.68
N ALA A 29 -9.20 5.86 -4.70
CA ALA A 29 -7.81 6.26 -4.48
C ALA A 29 -6.88 5.08 -4.18
N TRP A 30 -7.40 3.96 -3.66
CA TRP A 30 -6.63 2.74 -3.37
C TRP A 30 -6.67 1.68 -4.46
N THR A 31 -7.53 1.83 -5.48
CA THR A 31 -7.81 0.75 -6.45
C THR A 31 -7.74 1.19 -7.91
N ASP A 32 -7.84 2.49 -8.19
CA ASP A 32 -7.70 3.06 -9.51
C ASP A 32 -6.21 3.38 -9.78
N PRO A 33 -5.59 2.81 -10.81
CA PRO A 33 -4.16 3.01 -11.07
C PRO A 33 -3.80 4.48 -11.32
N GLU A 34 -4.68 5.27 -11.94
CA GLU A 34 -4.43 6.69 -12.21
C GLU A 34 -4.47 7.52 -10.93
N LEU A 35 -5.31 7.13 -9.96
CA LEU A 35 -5.37 7.81 -8.66
C LEU A 35 -4.24 7.37 -7.74
N ILE A 36 -3.89 6.09 -7.72
CA ILE A 36 -2.76 5.57 -6.93
C ILE A 36 -1.47 6.27 -7.35
N ALA A 37 -1.24 6.45 -8.66
CA ALA A 37 -0.04 7.12 -9.18
C ALA A 37 0.16 8.56 -8.67
N GLN A 38 -0.90 9.21 -8.16
CA GLN A 38 -0.83 10.58 -7.65
C GLN A 38 -0.33 10.69 -6.21
N TRP A 39 -0.40 9.61 -5.43
CA TRP A 39 -0.03 9.63 -4.01
C TRP A 39 0.92 8.51 -3.58
N TRP A 40 1.12 7.47 -4.40
CA TRP A 40 2.00 6.36 -4.05
C TRP A 40 3.46 6.79 -3.97
N GLY A 41 4.10 6.40 -2.87
CA GLY A 41 5.49 6.73 -2.56
C GLY A 41 5.64 7.88 -1.55
N PRO A 42 6.82 8.02 -0.91
CA PRO A 42 7.10 9.13 0.00
C PRO A 42 7.09 10.49 -0.70
N LYS A 43 7.03 11.57 0.08
CA LYS A 43 7.16 12.94 -0.44
C LYS A 43 8.44 13.09 -1.27
N GLY A 44 8.29 13.60 -2.49
CA GLY A 44 9.39 13.81 -3.44
C GLY A 44 9.60 12.65 -4.42
N PHE A 45 8.96 11.50 -4.19
CA PHE A 45 8.95 10.39 -5.15
C PHE A 45 7.87 10.60 -6.20
N THR A 46 8.03 9.91 -7.33
CA THR A 46 6.97 9.74 -8.34
C THR A 46 6.61 8.26 -8.48
N ALA A 47 5.47 7.94 -9.08
CA ALA A 47 5.04 6.57 -9.30
C ALA A 47 4.92 6.28 -10.82
N PRO A 48 6.03 6.05 -11.54
CA PRO A 48 6.03 5.91 -13.00
C PRO A 48 5.33 4.64 -13.50
N VAL A 49 5.16 3.62 -12.65
CA VAL A 49 4.47 2.38 -13.00
C VAL A 49 3.47 2.05 -11.91
N ILE A 50 2.20 1.99 -12.28
CA ILE A 50 1.12 1.45 -11.46
C ILE A 50 0.30 0.51 -12.33
N ARG A 51 0.46 -0.80 -12.12
CA ARG A 51 -0.33 -1.84 -12.79
C ARG A 51 -1.17 -2.57 -11.76
N VAL A 52 -2.45 -2.73 -12.07
CA VAL A 52 -3.46 -3.29 -11.16
C VAL A 52 -4.32 -4.30 -11.92
N ASP A 53 -4.37 -5.54 -11.44
CA ASP A 53 -5.38 -6.54 -11.79
C ASP A 53 -6.32 -6.72 -10.58
N LEU A 54 -7.30 -5.81 -10.44
CA LEU A 54 -8.15 -5.71 -9.25
C LEU A 54 -9.24 -6.79 -9.21
N ARG A 55 -8.83 -8.00 -8.85
CA ARG A 55 -9.69 -9.15 -8.56
C ARG A 55 -8.97 -10.04 -7.54
N GLU A 56 -9.70 -10.87 -6.82
CA GLU A 56 -9.05 -11.86 -5.93
C GLU A 56 -8.14 -12.80 -6.74
N GLY A 57 -6.93 -13.03 -6.24
CA GLY A 57 -5.85 -13.73 -6.95
C GLY A 57 -5.19 -12.91 -8.09
N GLY A 58 -5.69 -11.71 -8.37
CA GLY A 58 -5.03 -10.75 -9.26
C GLY A 58 -3.81 -10.12 -8.58
N ARG A 59 -2.89 -9.58 -9.37
CA ARG A 59 -1.63 -9.00 -8.88
C ARG A 59 -1.49 -7.53 -9.25
N TYR A 60 -0.71 -6.81 -8.45
CA TYR A 60 -0.22 -5.48 -8.81
C TYR A 60 1.28 -5.47 -9.05
N LEU A 61 1.75 -4.47 -9.79
CA LEU A 61 3.17 -4.15 -9.93
C LEU A 61 3.32 -2.64 -9.92
N TYR A 62 3.99 -2.13 -8.88
CA TYR A 62 4.22 -0.71 -8.68
C TYR A 62 5.72 -0.41 -8.73
N ALA A 63 6.06 0.75 -9.27
CA ALA A 63 7.37 1.35 -9.12
C ALA A 63 7.21 2.74 -8.52
N MET A 64 7.95 3.02 -7.44
CA MET A 64 8.20 4.39 -7.00
C MET A 64 9.62 4.80 -7.40
N ARG A 65 9.77 6.04 -7.87
CA ARG A 65 11.06 6.60 -8.32
C ARG A 65 11.50 7.70 -7.38
N SER A 66 12.72 7.58 -6.86
CA SER A 66 13.34 8.59 -6.00
C SER A 66 13.69 9.87 -6.77
N PRO A 67 13.95 10.99 -6.09
CA PRO A 67 14.47 12.21 -6.72
C PRO A 67 15.76 11.99 -7.52
N ASP A 68 16.58 11.02 -7.12
CA ASP A 68 17.85 10.66 -7.78
C ASP A 68 17.64 9.71 -8.98
N GLY A 69 16.38 9.36 -9.29
CA GLY A 69 16.01 8.55 -10.45
C GLY A 69 16.04 7.04 -10.23
N GLN A 70 16.29 6.56 -9.00
CA GLN A 70 16.27 5.13 -8.69
C GLN A 70 14.83 4.63 -8.54
N ASP A 71 14.52 3.52 -9.19
CA ASP A 71 13.23 2.82 -9.05
C ASP A 71 13.27 1.77 -7.94
N PHE A 72 12.20 1.74 -7.16
CA PHE A 72 11.92 0.74 -6.14
C PHE A 72 10.59 0.07 -6.49
N TRP A 73 10.65 -1.24 -6.71
CA TRP A 73 9.50 -2.01 -7.19
C TRP A 73 8.87 -2.82 -6.07
N SER A 74 7.54 -2.86 -6.07
CA SER A 74 6.76 -3.75 -5.22
C SER A 74 5.69 -4.49 -6.01
N THR A 75 5.36 -5.68 -5.55
CA THR A 75 4.31 -6.53 -6.11
C THR A 75 3.56 -7.24 -4.99
N GLY A 76 2.40 -7.76 -5.32
CA GLY A 76 1.56 -8.46 -4.38
C GLY A 76 0.30 -9.00 -5.03
N GLU A 77 -0.40 -9.85 -4.28
CA GLU A 77 -1.66 -10.48 -4.68
C GLU A 77 -2.83 -9.89 -3.88
N TYR A 78 -3.93 -9.55 -4.55
CA TYR A 78 -5.18 -9.21 -3.88
C TYR A 78 -5.82 -10.48 -3.30
N ARG A 79 -5.86 -10.58 -1.97
CA ARG A 79 -6.40 -11.75 -1.25
C ARG A 79 -7.89 -11.63 -0.96
N GLU A 80 -8.37 -10.42 -0.68
CA GLU A 80 -9.76 -10.14 -0.37
C GLU A 80 -10.13 -8.75 -0.89
N ILE A 81 -11.26 -8.64 -1.58
CA ILE A 81 -11.77 -7.38 -2.12
C ILE A 81 -13.25 -7.23 -1.73
N ALA A 82 -13.52 -6.34 -0.78
CA ALA A 82 -14.87 -5.86 -0.47
C ALA A 82 -14.96 -4.37 -0.82
N PRO A 83 -15.58 -4.00 -1.95
CA PRO A 83 -15.62 -2.62 -2.43
C PRO A 83 -16.06 -1.63 -1.36
N ALA A 84 -15.28 -0.56 -1.19
CA ALA A 84 -15.51 0.51 -0.22
C ALA A 84 -15.60 0.09 1.26
N GLU A 85 -15.13 -1.13 1.58
CA GLU A 85 -15.16 -1.68 2.94
C GLU A 85 -13.80 -2.23 3.35
N ARG A 86 -13.17 -3.05 2.50
CA ARG A 86 -11.96 -3.79 2.86
C ARG A 86 -11.14 -4.21 1.65
N LEU A 87 -9.82 -4.08 1.78
CA LEU A 87 -8.84 -4.56 0.82
C LEU A 87 -7.74 -5.31 1.59
N VAL A 88 -7.50 -6.57 1.23
CA VAL A 88 -6.37 -7.35 1.76
C VAL A 88 -5.44 -7.69 0.63
N VAL A 89 -4.16 -7.31 0.76
CA VAL A 89 -3.13 -7.56 -0.24
C VAL A 89 -1.91 -8.18 0.41
N THR A 90 -1.17 -8.97 -0.36
CA THR A 90 0.23 -9.21 -0.01
C THR A 90 1.11 -8.07 -0.52
N ASP A 91 2.25 -7.84 0.12
CA ASP A 91 3.25 -6.86 -0.32
C ASP A 91 4.64 -7.48 -0.27
N SER A 92 5.43 -7.23 -1.30
CA SER A 92 6.74 -7.83 -1.49
C SER A 92 7.60 -6.90 -2.33
N PHE A 93 8.89 -6.82 -2.00
CA PHE A 93 9.87 -6.21 -2.90
C PHE A 93 9.93 -7.01 -4.21
N ALA A 94 9.98 -6.30 -5.33
CA ALA A 94 10.01 -6.88 -6.66
C ALA A 94 11.18 -6.37 -7.51
N ASP A 95 11.40 -6.96 -8.68
CA ASP A 95 12.11 -6.32 -9.80
C ASP A 95 11.11 -5.70 -10.80
N ALA A 96 11.62 -5.18 -11.92
CA ALA A 96 10.80 -4.53 -12.95
C ALA A 96 9.87 -5.50 -13.70
N GLU A 97 10.17 -6.79 -13.65
CA GLU A 97 9.40 -7.88 -14.23
C GLU A 97 8.34 -8.43 -13.26
N GLY A 98 8.37 -8.00 -11.99
CA GLY A 98 7.45 -8.43 -10.94
C GLY A 98 7.87 -9.72 -10.22
N ASN A 99 9.13 -10.14 -10.34
CA ASN A 99 9.66 -11.25 -9.56
C ASN A 99 10.00 -10.78 -8.14
N VAL A 100 9.69 -11.62 -7.14
CA VAL A 100 9.91 -11.27 -5.72
C VAL A 100 11.39 -11.33 -5.35
N VAL A 101 11.97 -10.20 -4.97
CA VAL A 101 13.39 -10.04 -4.57
C VAL A 101 13.51 -9.74 -3.07
N PRO A 102 14.63 -10.07 -2.41
CA PRO A 102 14.80 -9.74 -1.00
C PRO A 102 14.96 -8.23 -0.82
N ALA A 103 14.62 -7.71 0.36
CA ALA A 103 14.79 -6.29 0.69
C ALA A 103 16.25 -5.79 0.51
N SER A 104 17.21 -6.69 0.66
CA SER A 104 18.64 -6.43 0.42
C SER A 104 18.96 -6.04 -1.03
N ALA A 105 18.11 -6.39 -2.00
CA ALA A 105 18.23 -5.91 -3.38
C ALA A 105 18.09 -4.37 -3.48
N TYR A 106 17.41 -3.76 -2.50
CA TYR A 106 17.26 -2.31 -2.35
C TYR A 106 18.15 -1.73 -1.24
N GLY A 107 19.14 -2.48 -0.76
CA GLY A 107 20.06 -2.03 0.29
C GLY A 107 19.46 -1.97 1.70
N MET A 108 18.28 -2.54 1.90
CA MET A 108 17.65 -2.59 3.22
C MET A 108 18.29 -3.69 4.08
N THR A 109 18.54 -3.35 5.35
CA THR A 109 19.10 -4.26 6.35
C THR A 109 18.00 -4.76 7.31
N GLY A 110 18.20 -5.94 7.89
CA GLY A 110 17.26 -6.56 8.84
C GLY A 110 16.63 -7.83 8.27
N ASP A 111 15.87 -8.54 9.12
CA ASP A 111 15.19 -9.80 8.76
C ASP A 111 13.81 -9.53 8.17
N TRP A 112 13.79 -8.90 6.99
CA TRP A 112 12.55 -8.58 6.29
C TRP A 112 11.89 -9.86 5.74
N PRO A 113 10.59 -10.10 6.01
CA PRO A 113 9.90 -11.21 5.40
C PRO A 113 9.84 -11.03 3.88
N ARG A 114 9.76 -12.14 3.15
CA ARG A 114 9.62 -12.12 1.69
C ARG A 114 8.25 -11.61 1.23
N GLU A 115 7.24 -11.76 2.09
CA GLU A 115 5.87 -11.37 1.85
C GLU A 115 5.27 -10.82 3.15
N LEU A 116 4.60 -9.67 3.06
CA LEU A 116 3.85 -9.02 4.12
C LEU A 116 2.36 -9.14 3.81
N LEU A 117 1.52 -9.17 4.85
CA LEU A 117 0.06 -9.10 4.68
C LEU A 117 -0.44 -7.73 5.12
N VAL A 118 -0.98 -6.97 4.17
CA VAL A 118 -1.52 -5.63 4.39
C VAL A 118 -3.04 -5.69 4.34
N THR A 119 -3.68 -5.17 5.39
CA THR A 119 -5.14 -5.06 5.49
C THR A 119 -5.53 -3.60 5.59
N VAL A 120 -6.37 -3.14 4.68
CA VAL A 120 -6.93 -1.79 4.67
C VAL A 120 -8.45 -1.88 4.86
N THR A 121 -9.00 -1.13 5.81
CA THR A 121 -10.45 -1.03 6.02
C THR A 121 -10.93 0.40 5.84
N PHE A 122 -12.14 0.55 5.31
CA PHE A 122 -12.80 1.82 4.98
C PHE A 122 -14.13 1.89 5.73
N GLU A 123 -14.18 2.75 6.76
CA GLU A 123 -15.34 2.87 7.64
C GLU A 123 -15.92 4.28 7.55
N GLU A 124 -17.24 4.41 7.57
CA GLU A 124 -17.89 5.72 7.66
C GLU A 124 -17.55 6.38 9.02
N HIS A 125 -17.20 7.66 8.99
CA HIS A 125 -16.86 8.41 10.20
C HIS A 125 -17.19 9.89 10.04
N GLY A 126 -18.28 10.32 10.69
CA GLY A 126 -18.65 11.73 10.78
C GLY A 126 -18.90 12.41 9.41
N GLY A 127 -19.44 11.69 8.43
CA GLY A 127 -19.64 12.19 7.06
C GLY A 127 -18.40 12.10 6.16
N GLY A 128 -17.32 11.50 6.66
CA GLY A 128 -16.11 11.17 5.91
C GLY A 128 -15.75 9.69 6.06
N THR A 129 -14.52 9.33 5.71
CA THR A 129 -14.04 7.95 5.75
C THR A 129 -12.86 7.82 6.70
N LYS A 130 -12.97 6.94 7.68
CA LYS A 130 -11.85 6.46 8.47
C LYS A 130 -11.19 5.30 7.72
N VAL A 131 -9.93 5.45 7.38
CA VAL A 131 -9.08 4.39 6.82
C VAL A 131 -8.18 3.85 7.91
N THR A 132 -8.15 2.53 8.03
CA THR A 132 -7.22 1.82 8.91
C THR A 132 -6.37 0.86 8.08
N LEU A 133 -5.06 1.07 8.06
CA LEU A 133 -4.09 0.13 7.51
C LEU A 133 -3.43 -0.64 8.66
N ARG A 134 -3.36 -1.96 8.50
CA ARG A 134 -2.67 -2.87 9.40
C ARG A 134 -1.71 -3.73 8.62
N GLU A 135 -0.52 -3.88 9.15
CA GLU A 135 0.51 -4.76 8.62
C GLU A 135 1.23 -5.44 9.80
N ALA A 136 1.62 -6.69 9.60
CA ALA A 136 2.36 -7.47 10.59
C ALA A 136 3.54 -8.19 9.92
N GLY A 137 4.61 -8.38 10.66
CA GLY A 137 5.83 -9.08 10.21
C GLY A 137 7.00 -8.17 9.83
N ILE A 138 6.88 -6.85 10.00
CA ILE A 138 8.00 -5.90 9.77
C ILE A 138 9.07 -6.08 10.87
N PRO A 139 10.38 -6.01 10.58
CA PRO A 139 11.45 -6.11 11.58
C PRO A 139 11.33 -5.15 12.78
#